data_AF-A0A964A7N9-F1
#
_entry.id   AF-A0A964A7N9-F1
#
_cell.length_a   1.000
_cell.length_b   1.000
_cell.length_c   1.000
_cell.angle_alpha   90.00
_cell.angle_beta   90.00
_cell.angle_gamma   90.00
#
_symmetry.space_group_name_H-M   'P 1'
#
loop_
_entity.id
_entity.type
_entity.pdbx_description
1 polymer ?
#
loop_
_entity_poly.entity_id
_entity_poly.type
_entity_poly.pdbx_seq_one_letter_code
_entity_poly.pdbx_strand_id
1 'polypeptide(L)'
;MARLALGRWAALSIAVVLVASGCSGQGDDADALADALADVTSDADTGDATVEHDTQDLPDTQDDALDADATDGAPDLDADETELGDARPPAEDLGLPPEPPALTCDLTVGTEGDVQTTVQEALVLVPEGGVVCLEAGTYVFRRQLDIAVDAITLRGAGQADTILDFKKSENGGNGIRISSDRVTIRDLTVRDPPGDGVRADEVVGLTFWRVSAIWDTVDTSDNGAYGLYPVLCKDVLIRECFAEGAKDAGIYLGQSQQALLIGNEVRGNIMGFEIENSVDVDVRENHIHDNTVGILITHLPDRPFNQSARTKLHHNLIESNNLPNFGTQVGISHVPSGLGVGIVGSDANEVHDNIVRDHGFSGLAILMGSTTIFGPFNTDEYEGWPHDNYVHDNTWVDNGTDPPDDASTMWMMNYLGLQEPLATLLVDSCAQPDAAAAGQGPNCFEEPSLSDYVDAQLCGSGEQVTGELSALTCEGTALPAVVPARARAGAR
;
A
#
# COMPACT_ATOMS: atom_id res chain seq x y z
N MET A 1 31.81 -3.61 27.53
CA MET A 1 30.75 -4.55 27.95
C MET A 1 30.21 -5.35 26.76
N ALA A 2 31.08 -6.05 26.01
CA ALA A 2 30.71 -6.70 24.74
C ALA A 2 31.00 -8.23 24.71
N ARG A 3 31.13 -8.87 25.88
CA ARG A 3 31.34 -10.34 25.99
C ARG A 3 30.31 -11.05 26.90
N LEU A 4 29.30 -10.33 27.38
CA LEU A 4 28.18 -10.92 28.16
C LEU A 4 26.84 -10.96 27.40
N ALA A 5 26.76 -10.37 26.19
CA ALA A 5 25.56 -10.40 25.37
C ALA A 5 25.45 -11.64 24.45
N LEU A 6 26.56 -12.30 24.13
CA LEU A 6 26.58 -13.48 23.25
C LEU A 6 26.10 -14.78 23.93
N GLY A 7 26.02 -14.83 25.26
CA GLY A 7 25.57 -16.02 25.99
C GLY A 7 24.05 -16.15 26.16
N ARG A 8 23.29 -15.05 26.02
CA ARG A 8 21.83 -15.03 26.26
C ARG A 8 21.00 -15.31 25.02
N TRP A 9 21.55 -15.13 23.82
CA TRP A 9 20.85 -15.44 22.56
C TRP A 9 20.96 -16.91 22.16
N ALA A 10 22.07 -17.58 22.48
CA ALA A 10 22.25 -19.00 22.16
C ALA A 10 21.34 -19.95 22.97
N ALA A 11 20.88 -19.53 24.16
CA ALA A 11 19.98 -20.34 25.00
C ALA A 11 18.51 -20.22 24.60
N LEU A 12 18.09 -19.10 24.01
CA LEU A 12 16.71 -18.89 23.57
C LEU A 12 16.41 -19.63 22.26
N SER A 13 17.41 -19.78 21.38
CA SER A 13 17.27 -20.48 20.09
C SER A 13 17.14 -22.00 20.21
N ILE A 14 17.59 -22.62 21.31
CA ILE A 14 17.49 -24.07 21.51
C ILE A 14 16.15 -24.46 22.16
N ALA A 15 15.52 -23.57 22.92
CA ALA A 15 14.22 -23.83 23.54
C ALA A 15 13.04 -23.75 22.53
N VAL A 16 13.15 -22.91 21.49
CA VAL A 16 12.10 -22.77 20.47
C VAL A 16 12.08 -23.94 19.48
N VAL A 17 13.21 -24.61 19.25
CA VAL A 17 13.32 -25.75 18.31
C VAL A 17 12.70 -27.05 18.86
N LEU A 18 12.51 -27.18 20.18
CA LEU A 18 11.97 -28.40 20.80
C LEU A 18 10.44 -28.36 21.04
N VAL A 19 9.77 -27.23 20.81
CA VAL A 19 8.30 -27.12 20.94
C VAL A 19 7.59 -27.38 19.60
N ALA A 20 8.30 -27.40 18.48
CA ALA A 20 7.73 -27.60 17.14
C ALA A 20 7.70 -29.06 16.64
N SER A 21 8.30 -30.02 17.35
CA SER A 21 8.24 -31.44 16.99
C SER A 21 7.28 -32.19 17.90
N GLY A 22 6.01 -32.24 17.50
CA GLY A 22 4.98 -33.00 18.20
C GLY A 22 5.35 -34.47 18.37
N CYS A 23 5.81 -34.84 19.57
CA CYS A 23 5.85 -36.22 20.05
C CYS A 23 4.82 -36.38 21.18
N SER A 24 3.73 -37.06 20.84
CA SER A 24 2.78 -37.61 21.80
C SER A 24 3.44 -38.72 22.64
N GLY A 25 3.50 -38.57 23.96
CA GLY A 25 3.78 -39.71 24.84
C GLY A 25 4.25 -39.38 26.27
N GLN A 26 3.31 -39.49 27.22
CA GLN A 26 3.45 -39.84 28.64
C GLN A 26 4.25 -38.93 29.59
N GLY A 27 3.59 -38.60 30.70
CA GLY A 27 4.10 -37.75 31.77
C GLY A 27 5.24 -38.38 32.55
N ASP A 28 6.31 -37.60 32.68
CA ASP A 28 7.25 -37.53 33.81
C ASP A 28 8.28 -36.37 33.61
N ASP A 29 8.22 -35.59 32.52
CA ASP A 29 9.20 -34.51 32.22
C ASP A 29 8.76 -33.07 32.61
N ALA A 30 7.66 -32.89 33.36
CA ALA A 30 7.20 -31.55 33.76
C ALA A 30 7.93 -30.99 35.00
N ASP A 31 8.48 -31.86 35.87
CA ASP A 31 9.12 -31.42 37.13
C ASP A 31 10.59 -31.00 36.94
N ALA A 32 11.26 -31.43 35.88
CA ALA A 32 12.65 -31.04 35.59
C ALA A 32 12.76 -29.61 35.03
N LEU A 33 11.69 -29.07 34.44
CA LEU A 33 11.67 -27.73 33.84
C LEU A 33 11.36 -26.64 34.89
N ALA A 34 10.66 -26.98 35.97
CA ALA A 34 10.32 -26.07 37.06
C ALA A 34 11.54 -25.73 37.95
N ASP A 35 12.44 -26.70 38.19
CA ASP A 35 13.65 -26.48 39.00
C ASP A 35 14.70 -25.61 38.30
N ALA A 36 14.74 -25.58 36.96
CA ALA A 36 15.67 -24.76 36.19
C ALA A 36 15.28 -23.26 36.14
N LEU A 37 14.01 -22.92 36.38
CA LEU A 37 13.50 -21.55 36.37
C LEU A 37 13.56 -20.86 37.74
N ALA A 38 13.68 -21.63 38.83
CA ALA A 38 13.77 -21.09 40.19
C ALA A 38 15.16 -20.50 40.52
N ASP A 39 16.22 -20.93 39.84
CA ASP A 39 17.61 -20.51 40.14
C ASP A 39 18.01 -19.17 39.49
N VAL A 40 17.15 -18.59 38.64
CA VAL A 40 17.43 -17.34 37.91
C VAL A 40 16.78 -16.10 38.56
N THR A 41 15.96 -16.28 39.62
CA THR A 41 15.19 -15.17 40.22
C THR A 41 15.60 -14.77 41.64
N SER A 42 16.66 -15.34 42.22
CA SER A 42 17.17 -14.93 43.53
C SER A 42 18.48 -14.14 43.42
N ASP A 43 18.40 -12.86 43.05
CA ASP A 43 19.35 -11.83 43.48
C ASP A 43 18.82 -10.44 43.07
N ALA A 44 17.84 -9.97 43.81
CA ALA A 44 17.45 -8.56 43.84
C ALA A 44 17.26 -8.17 45.31
N ASP A 45 18.37 -7.84 45.97
CA ASP A 45 18.34 -7.21 47.29
C ASP A 45 18.27 -5.68 47.16
N THR A 46 17.55 -5.12 48.11
CA THR A 46 17.06 -3.76 48.26
C THR A 46 18.13 -2.72 48.61
N GLY A 47 17.98 -1.48 48.13
CA GLY A 47 18.83 -0.35 48.52
C GLY A 47 18.34 1.02 48.03
N ASP A 48 17.71 1.75 48.94
CA ASP A 48 17.29 3.16 48.89
C ASP A 48 18.49 4.13 48.82
N ALA A 49 18.45 5.16 47.93
CA ALA A 49 19.15 6.44 48.12
C ALA A 49 18.75 7.50 47.07
N THR A 50 18.01 8.51 47.54
CA THR A 50 18.02 9.97 47.27
C THR A 50 18.81 10.59 46.10
N VAL A 51 18.10 11.52 45.43
CA VAL A 51 18.48 12.65 44.57
C VAL A 51 19.79 13.36 44.95
N GLU A 52 20.64 13.67 43.97
CA GLU A 52 21.35 14.97 43.86
C GLU A 52 21.63 15.35 42.38
N HIS A 53 21.47 16.65 42.12
CA HIS A 53 21.83 17.39 40.92
C HIS A 53 23.36 17.56 40.89
N ASP A 54 24.03 17.32 39.76
CA ASP A 54 25.33 17.94 39.53
C ASP A 54 25.55 18.27 38.05
N THR A 55 25.58 19.57 37.79
CA THR A 55 26.01 20.21 36.54
C THR A 55 27.51 20.40 36.61
N GLN A 56 28.26 19.87 35.64
CA GLN A 56 29.67 20.22 35.48
C GLN A 56 29.93 20.77 34.08
N ASP A 57 30.23 22.07 34.09
CA ASP A 57 30.86 22.90 33.06
C ASP A 57 32.21 22.35 32.59
N LEU A 58 32.65 22.82 31.41
CA LEU A 58 33.96 23.43 31.09
C LEU A 58 34.10 23.54 29.54
N PRO A 59 34.88 24.50 28.97
CA PRO A 59 34.91 25.94 29.20
C PRO A 59 34.87 26.78 27.88
N ASP A 60 34.61 28.08 28.04
CA ASP A 60 34.76 29.14 27.03
C ASP A 60 36.21 29.34 26.55
N THR A 61 36.38 29.62 25.25
CA THR A 61 37.45 30.51 24.75
C THR A 61 36.92 31.47 23.69
N GLN A 62 37.28 32.73 23.91
CA GLN A 62 36.86 33.97 23.26
C GLN A 62 37.25 34.13 21.79
N ASP A 63 36.37 34.85 21.09
CA ASP A 63 36.61 35.90 20.09
C ASP A 63 38.03 36.14 19.57
N ASP A 64 38.17 35.98 18.25
CA ASP A 64 39.00 36.85 17.41
C ASP A 64 38.22 37.18 16.14
N ALA A 65 37.84 38.45 16.00
CA ALA A 65 37.21 39.02 14.81
C ALA A 65 38.28 39.39 13.77
N LEU A 66 38.11 38.97 12.51
CA LEU A 66 38.66 39.66 11.34
C LEU A 66 37.78 39.46 10.10
N ASP A 67 37.53 40.60 9.45
CA ASP A 67 36.68 40.87 8.29
C ASP A 67 37.07 40.16 6.97
N ALA A 68 36.03 40.04 6.14
CA ALA A 68 35.98 40.25 4.67
C ALA A 68 36.17 39.06 3.70
N ASP A 69 35.06 38.83 2.99
CA ASP A 69 34.95 38.62 1.54
C ASP A 69 35.21 37.21 0.98
N ALA A 70 34.14 36.41 0.93
CA ALA A 70 33.89 35.44 -0.13
C ALA A 70 32.38 35.19 -0.22
N THR A 71 31.72 35.89 -1.14
CA THR A 71 30.44 35.47 -1.69
C THR A 71 30.66 34.20 -2.51
N ASP A 72 30.17 33.06 -2.05
CA ASP A 72 29.89 31.93 -2.93
C ASP A 72 28.51 31.40 -2.58
N GLY A 73 27.64 31.42 -3.60
CA GLY A 73 26.21 31.21 -3.47
C GLY A 73 25.90 29.77 -3.11
N ALA A 74 25.04 29.60 -2.12
CA ALA A 74 24.12 28.48 -2.11
C ALA A 74 23.38 28.49 -3.48
N PRO A 75 23.26 27.36 -4.19
CA PRO A 75 22.48 27.34 -5.41
C PRO A 75 21.03 27.68 -5.05
N ASP A 76 20.53 28.76 -5.66
CA ASP A 76 19.11 29.11 -5.74
C ASP A 76 18.33 27.88 -6.18
N LEU A 77 17.46 27.37 -5.30
CA LEU A 77 16.42 26.39 -5.62
C LEU A 77 15.21 27.08 -6.30
N ASP A 78 15.46 28.12 -7.09
CA ASP A 78 14.45 28.91 -7.79
C ASP A 78 14.84 29.00 -9.28
N ALA A 79 14.89 27.85 -9.95
CA ALA A 79 14.87 27.79 -11.40
C ALA A 79 14.26 26.48 -11.88
N ASP A 80 13.02 26.61 -12.36
CA ASP A 80 12.32 25.73 -13.31
C ASP A 80 11.29 24.71 -12.76
N GLU A 81 10.47 25.11 -11.79
CA GLU A 81 9.17 24.47 -11.50
C GLU A 81 8.05 24.84 -12.52
N THR A 82 8.39 25.38 -13.70
CA THR A 82 7.38 25.95 -14.63
C THR A 82 7.12 25.19 -15.93
N GLU A 83 7.74 24.04 -16.17
CA GLU A 83 7.53 23.26 -17.43
C GLU A 83 7.27 21.76 -17.19
N LEU A 84 6.73 21.38 -16.03
CA LEU A 84 6.02 20.11 -15.80
C LEU A 84 4.80 20.41 -14.92
N GLY A 85 3.90 21.24 -15.45
CA GLY A 85 2.71 21.63 -14.74
C GLY A 85 1.82 20.42 -14.45
N ASP A 86 1.47 20.22 -13.18
CA ASP A 86 0.16 19.79 -12.68
C ASP A 86 -0.61 18.93 -13.70
N ALA A 87 -0.03 17.80 -14.11
CA ALA A 87 -0.45 17.07 -15.29
C ALA A 87 -1.54 16.05 -14.93
N ARG A 88 -2.58 16.50 -14.22
CA ARG A 88 -3.82 15.73 -14.16
C ARG A 88 -4.59 16.01 -15.45
N PRO A 89 -4.77 15.02 -16.35
CA PRO A 89 -5.66 15.21 -17.49
C PRO A 89 -7.06 15.57 -16.97
N PRO A 90 -7.76 16.55 -17.59
CA PRO A 90 -9.12 16.91 -17.20
C PRO A 90 -10.03 15.68 -17.19
N ALA A 91 -11.04 15.62 -16.31
CA ALA A 91 -11.98 14.50 -16.22
C ALA A 91 -12.68 14.11 -17.54
N GLU A 92 -12.75 15.04 -18.50
CA GLU A 92 -13.30 14.84 -19.85
C GLU A 92 -12.37 13.99 -20.77
N ASP A 93 -11.10 13.85 -20.40
CA ASP A 93 -10.07 13.10 -21.13
C ASP A 93 -9.99 11.62 -20.69
N LEU A 94 -10.52 11.30 -19.50
CA LEU A 94 -10.49 9.95 -18.88
C LEU A 94 -11.36 8.88 -19.59
N GLY A 95 -12.01 9.23 -20.70
CA GLY A 95 -12.91 8.34 -21.45
C GLY A 95 -14.14 7.86 -20.66
N LEU A 96 -14.46 8.49 -19.53
CA LEU A 96 -15.62 8.18 -18.70
C LEU A 96 -16.89 8.86 -19.26
N PRO A 97 -18.09 8.30 -19.00
CA PRO A 97 -19.31 9.00 -19.38
C PRO A 97 -19.40 10.37 -18.68
N PRO A 98 -20.07 11.34 -19.30
CA PRO A 98 -20.27 12.65 -18.69
C PRO A 98 -20.94 12.50 -17.32
N GLU A 99 -20.64 13.44 -16.42
CA GLU A 99 -21.25 13.45 -15.10
C GLU A 99 -22.78 13.36 -15.21
N PRO A 100 -23.43 12.43 -14.49
CA PRO A 100 -24.87 12.34 -14.48
C PRO A 100 -25.46 13.68 -14.02
N PRO A 101 -26.70 14.01 -14.44
CA PRO A 101 -27.40 15.18 -13.94
C PRO A 101 -27.36 15.24 -12.41
N ALA A 102 -27.24 16.47 -11.87
CA ALA A 102 -27.19 16.71 -10.43
C ALA A 102 -28.28 15.90 -9.71
N LEU A 103 -27.85 15.06 -8.78
CA LEU A 103 -28.73 14.22 -7.98
C LEU A 103 -29.60 15.10 -7.08
N THR A 104 -30.91 14.83 -7.07
CA THR A 104 -31.83 15.44 -6.10
C THR A 104 -31.64 14.77 -4.75
N CYS A 105 -31.42 15.55 -3.70
CA CYS A 105 -31.28 15.04 -2.34
C CYS A 105 -32.65 14.59 -1.80
N ASP A 106 -32.75 13.36 -1.33
CA ASP A 106 -33.93 12.85 -0.61
C ASP A 106 -33.89 13.28 0.86
N LEU A 107 -32.70 13.24 1.45
CA LEU A 107 -32.40 13.76 2.78
C LEU A 107 -31.22 14.71 2.71
N THR A 108 -31.28 15.82 3.46
CA THR A 108 -30.17 16.78 3.59
C THR A 108 -29.83 16.95 5.06
N VAL A 109 -28.54 16.86 5.39
CA VAL A 109 -28.05 16.92 6.76
C VAL A 109 -26.96 18.00 6.87
N GLY A 110 -27.18 18.98 7.73
CA GLY A 110 -26.19 20.02 8.07
C GLY A 110 -25.31 19.64 9.25
N THR A 111 -24.45 20.56 9.69
CA THR A 111 -23.48 20.35 10.79
C THR A 111 -24.03 20.66 12.18
N GLU A 112 -25.29 21.07 12.29
CA GLU A 112 -25.91 21.45 13.57
C GLU A 112 -26.35 20.23 14.39
N GLY A 113 -26.26 20.35 15.72
CA GLY A 113 -26.79 19.36 16.65
C GLY A 113 -25.91 18.12 16.83
N ASP A 114 -26.53 16.97 17.04
CA ASP A 114 -25.84 15.68 17.20
C ASP A 114 -25.57 15.06 15.83
N VAL A 115 -24.49 15.52 15.17
CA VAL A 115 -24.11 15.07 13.82
C VAL A 115 -23.94 13.55 13.71
N GLN A 116 -23.45 12.89 14.77
CA GLN A 116 -23.31 11.44 14.78
C GLN A 116 -24.66 10.77 14.57
N THR A 117 -25.65 11.14 15.37
CA THR A 117 -26.99 10.55 15.32
C THR A 117 -27.71 10.96 14.04
N THR A 118 -27.68 12.24 13.67
CA THR A 118 -28.44 12.74 12.51
C THR A 118 -27.95 12.16 11.18
N VAL A 119 -26.64 12.05 10.97
CA VAL A 119 -26.10 11.44 9.74
C VAL A 119 -26.40 9.94 9.71
N GLN A 120 -26.17 9.23 10.82
CA GLN A 120 -26.44 7.79 10.88
C GLN A 120 -27.93 7.47 10.68
N GLU A 121 -28.83 8.25 11.27
CA GLU A 121 -30.28 8.11 11.07
C GLU A 121 -30.66 8.36 9.61
N ALA A 122 -30.08 9.36 8.95
CA ALA A 122 -30.33 9.60 7.53
C ALA A 122 -29.93 8.40 6.65
N LEU A 123 -28.78 7.78 6.92
CA LEU A 123 -28.32 6.58 6.20
C LEU A 123 -29.18 5.34 6.44
N VAL A 124 -29.91 5.29 7.56
CA VAL A 124 -30.84 4.21 7.89
C VAL A 124 -32.26 4.45 7.34
N LEU A 125 -32.69 5.72 7.31
CA LEU A 125 -34.06 6.10 6.95
C LEU A 125 -34.24 6.40 5.46
N VAL A 126 -33.15 6.66 4.74
CA VAL A 126 -33.20 6.87 3.29
C VAL A 126 -33.75 5.60 2.61
N PRO A 127 -34.71 5.72 1.68
CA PRO A 127 -35.17 4.57 0.92
C PRO A 127 -34.04 4.01 0.03
N GLU A 128 -34.13 2.73 -0.33
CA GLU A 128 -33.27 2.15 -1.36
C GLU A 128 -33.34 3.00 -2.64
N GLY A 129 -32.18 3.32 -3.22
CA GLY A 129 -32.08 4.23 -4.37
C GLY A 129 -31.99 5.71 -4.01
N GLY A 130 -32.08 6.07 -2.73
CA GLY A 130 -32.13 7.45 -2.28
C GLY A 130 -30.76 8.11 -2.06
N VAL A 131 -30.77 9.44 -2.01
CA VAL A 131 -29.58 10.29 -1.91
C VAL A 131 -29.58 11.05 -0.58
N VAL A 132 -28.57 10.79 0.24
CA VAL A 132 -28.27 11.56 1.45
C VAL A 132 -27.22 12.61 1.12
N CYS A 133 -27.59 13.88 1.18
CA CYS A 133 -26.70 15.01 0.96
C CYS A 133 -26.21 15.59 2.27
N LEU A 134 -24.90 15.70 2.43
CA LEU A 134 -24.27 16.48 3.47
C LEU A 134 -23.98 17.88 2.92
N GLU A 135 -24.37 18.90 3.68
CA GLU A 135 -24.02 20.28 3.37
C GLU A 135 -22.51 20.51 3.53
N ALA A 136 -22.03 21.66 3.04
CA ALA A 136 -20.66 22.08 3.30
C ALA A 136 -20.45 22.29 4.82
N GLY A 137 -19.32 21.80 5.33
CA GLY A 137 -18.91 21.95 6.71
C GLY A 137 -18.10 20.76 7.22
N THR A 138 -17.65 20.87 8.47
CA THR A 138 -16.93 19.82 9.17
C THR A 138 -17.86 19.12 10.18
N TYR A 139 -18.03 17.82 10.00
CA TYR A 139 -18.84 16.93 10.83
C TYR A 139 -17.91 16.17 11.76
N VAL A 140 -17.96 16.45 13.07
CA VAL A 140 -17.09 15.79 14.05
C VAL A 140 -17.78 14.55 14.60
N PHE A 141 -17.27 13.38 14.23
CA PHE A 141 -17.79 12.08 14.66
C PHE A 141 -17.05 11.54 15.88
N ARG A 142 -17.76 10.73 16.67
CA ARG A 142 -17.18 9.97 17.78
C ARG A 142 -17.07 8.47 17.51
N ARG A 143 -17.72 7.99 16.45
CA ARG A 143 -17.80 6.57 16.07
C ARG A 143 -17.97 6.47 14.56
N GLN A 144 -17.64 5.29 14.02
CA GLN A 144 -17.89 4.89 12.63
C GLN A 144 -19.33 5.17 12.19
N LEU A 145 -19.49 5.48 10.90
CA LEU A 145 -20.78 5.47 10.19
C LEU A 145 -20.97 4.14 9.46
N ASP A 146 -22.18 3.59 9.54
CA ASP A 146 -22.54 2.35 8.86
C ASP A 146 -23.56 2.60 7.73
N ILE A 147 -23.27 2.05 6.55
CA ILE A 147 -24.17 1.98 5.39
C ILE A 147 -24.55 0.53 5.16
N ALA A 148 -25.83 0.22 5.38
CA ALA A 148 -26.40 -1.12 5.23
C ALA A 148 -27.67 -1.14 4.36
N VAL A 149 -28.06 -0.01 3.79
CA VAL A 149 -29.18 0.10 2.84
C VAL A 149 -28.61 0.01 1.43
N ASP A 150 -29.23 -0.83 0.60
CA ASP A 150 -28.85 -0.98 -0.80
C ASP A 150 -29.05 0.31 -1.59
N ALA A 151 -28.26 0.48 -2.64
CA ALA A 151 -28.45 1.47 -3.69
C ALA A 151 -28.50 2.93 -3.20
N ILE A 152 -27.87 3.26 -2.08
CA ILE A 152 -27.84 4.63 -1.60
C ILE A 152 -26.67 5.42 -2.18
N THR A 153 -26.86 6.73 -2.31
CA THR A 153 -25.76 7.68 -2.53
C THR A 153 -25.56 8.56 -1.31
N LEU A 154 -24.36 8.55 -0.74
CA LEU A 154 -23.89 9.56 0.21
C LEU A 154 -23.07 10.61 -0.56
N ARG A 155 -23.51 11.87 -0.52
CA ARG A 155 -22.92 12.96 -1.28
C ARG A 155 -22.58 14.15 -0.38
N GLY A 156 -21.36 14.66 -0.45
CA GLY A 156 -21.03 15.98 0.10
C GLY A 156 -21.17 17.12 -0.91
N ALA A 157 -20.78 18.32 -0.48
CA ALA A 157 -20.74 19.52 -1.32
C ALA A 157 -19.47 19.60 -2.19
N GLY A 158 -18.45 18.79 -1.89
CA GLY A 158 -17.12 18.79 -2.52
C GLY A 158 -16.08 18.21 -1.55
N GLN A 159 -14.97 17.65 -2.07
CA GLN A 159 -13.90 17.08 -1.23
C GLN A 159 -13.36 18.10 -0.21
N ALA A 160 -13.17 19.34 -0.64
CA ALA A 160 -12.70 20.42 0.24
C ALA A 160 -13.82 21.04 1.12
N ASP A 161 -15.09 20.82 0.77
CA ASP A 161 -16.23 21.52 1.36
C ASP A 161 -16.95 20.70 2.43
N THR A 162 -17.00 19.37 2.29
CA THR A 162 -17.62 18.46 3.27
C THR A 162 -16.58 17.54 3.88
N ILE A 163 -16.27 17.75 5.15
CA ILE A 163 -15.25 16.99 5.88
C ILE A 163 -15.91 16.18 7.01
N LEU A 164 -15.73 14.86 6.98
CA LEU A 164 -16.10 13.95 8.06
C LEU A 164 -14.86 13.70 8.92
N ASP A 165 -14.82 14.36 10.07
CA ASP A 165 -13.66 14.40 10.97
C ASP A 165 -13.85 13.39 12.12
N PHE A 166 -12.97 12.40 12.16
CA PHE A 166 -12.98 11.32 13.15
C PHE A 166 -11.85 11.46 14.17
N LYS A 167 -11.17 12.60 14.25
CA LYS A 167 -10.07 12.85 15.21
C LYS A 167 -10.50 12.68 16.67
N LYS A 168 -11.80 12.83 16.95
CA LYS A 168 -12.41 12.61 18.27
C LYS A 168 -13.14 11.27 18.40
N SER A 169 -12.90 10.36 17.46
CA SER A 169 -13.48 9.02 17.46
C SER A 169 -12.93 8.18 18.61
N GLU A 170 -13.82 7.41 19.22
CA GLU A 170 -13.56 6.53 20.34
C GLU A 170 -13.68 5.08 19.82
N ASN A 171 -12.76 4.20 20.20
CA ASN A 171 -12.81 2.74 19.97
C ASN A 171 -12.33 2.19 18.60
N GLY A 172 -11.35 2.80 17.93
CA GLY A 172 -10.56 2.10 16.90
C GLY A 172 -11.30 1.72 15.61
N GLY A 173 -12.49 2.27 15.37
CA GLY A 173 -13.31 1.95 14.19
C GLY A 173 -12.93 2.74 12.94
N ASN A 174 -13.50 2.34 11.80
CA ASN A 174 -13.32 3.02 10.51
C ASN A 174 -14.05 4.37 10.49
N GLY A 175 -13.81 5.19 9.48
CA GLY A 175 -14.63 6.36 9.20
C GLY A 175 -16.04 5.94 8.74
N ILE A 176 -16.09 5.22 7.61
CA ILE A 176 -17.32 4.67 7.04
C ILE A 176 -17.14 3.17 6.81
N ARG A 177 -18.17 2.38 7.16
CA ARG A 177 -18.28 0.98 6.77
C ARG A 177 -19.51 0.76 5.90
N ILE A 178 -19.33 0.02 4.81
CA ILE A 178 -20.36 -0.32 3.83
C ILE A 178 -20.51 -1.84 3.81
N SER A 179 -21.74 -2.33 3.91
CA SER A 179 -22.06 -3.76 3.87
C SER A 179 -23.33 -4.03 3.05
N SER A 180 -23.60 -3.20 2.05
CA SER A 180 -24.78 -3.28 1.18
C SER A 180 -24.40 -2.95 -0.26
N ASP A 181 -25.20 -3.47 -1.20
CA ASP A 181 -24.90 -3.39 -2.62
C ASP A 181 -25.21 -2.00 -3.17
N ARG A 182 -24.64 -1.70 -4.34
CA ARG A 182 -25.01 -0.55 -5.17
C ARG A 182 -24.75 0.81 -4.50
N VAL A 183 -23.83 0.91 -3.55
CA VAL A 183 -23.54 2.14 -2.82
C VAL A 183 -22.61 3.08 -3.60
N THR A 184 -22.93 4.37 -3.59
CA THR A 184 -22.06 5.45 -4.08
C THR A 184 -21.68 6.38 -2.92
N ILE A 185 -20.39 6.66 -2.74
CA ILE A 185 -19.90 7.77 -1.91
C ILE A 185 -19.21 8.77 -2.82
N ARG A 186 -19.55 10.06 -2.65
CA ARG A 186 -18.98 11.10 -3.50
C ARG A 186 -18.88 12.47 -2.86
N ASP A 187 -17.95 13.27 -3.40
CA ASP A 187 -17.82 14.71 -3.13
C ASP A 187 -17.58 15.03 -1.64
N LEU A 188 -16.73 14.29 -0.94
CA LEU A 188 -16.43 14.49 0.49
C LEU A 188 -15.05 14.00 0.90
N THR A 189 -14.60 14.40 2.09
CA THR A 189 -13.38 13.89 2.74
C THR A 189 -13.72 13.15 4.02
N VAL A 190 -13.08 11.99 4.23
CA VAL A 190 -12.97 11.30 5.52
C VAL A 190 -11.59 11.58 6.10
N ARG A 191 -11.53 12.14 7.30
CA ARG A 191 -10.28 12.58 7.93
C ARG A 191 -10.09 11.97 9.33
N ASP A 192 -8.86 11.53 9.60
CA ASP A 192 -8.39 11.05 10.90
C ASP A 192 -9.24 9.92 11.54
N PRO A 193 -9.78 8.92 10.80
CA PRO A 193 -10.36 7.77 11.48
C PRO A 193 -9.27 6.95 12.20
N PRO A 194 -9.55 6.39 13.39
CA PRO A 194 -8.62 5.50 14.06
C PRO A 194 -8.31 4.20 13.27
N GLY A 195 -9.33 3.68 12.56
CA GLY A 195 -9.22 2.55 11.63
C GLY A 195 -9.22 3.03 10.19
N ASP A 196 -9.76 2.23 9.27
CA ASP A 196 -9.74 2.54 7.83
C ASP A 196 -10.58 3.79 7.48
N GLY A 197 -10.26 4.45 6.37
CA GLY A 197 -11.02 5.59 5.87
C GLY A 197 -12.46 5.20 5.51
N VAL A 198 -12.60 4.48 4.41
CA VAL A 198 -13.87 3.93 3.93
C VAL A 198 -13.68 2.46 3.59
N ARG A 199 -14.31 1.59 4.36
CA ARG A 199 -14.27 0.14 4.16
C ARG A 199 -15.57 -0.37 3.56
N ALA A 200 -15.48 -1.15 2.49
CA ALA A 200 -16.61 -1.84 1.88
C ALA A 200 -16.37 -3.35 1.91
N ASP A 201 -17.22 -4.06 2.65
CA ASP A 201 -17.17 -5.51 2.81
C ASP A 201 -18.21 -6.17 1.89
N GLU A 202 -17.78 -7.03 0.97
CA GLU A 202 -18.66 -7.90 0.16
C GLU A 202 -19.70 -7.16 -0.69
N VAL A 203 -19.31 -6.01 -1.28
CA VAL A 203 -20.24 -5.12 -2.02
C VAL A 203 -20.21 -5.39 -3.52
N VAL A 204 -21.39 -5.51 -4.14
CA VAL A 204 -21.55 -5.49 -5.60
C VAL A 204 -22.03 -4.11 -6.08
N GLY A 205 -21.30 -3.51 -7.01
CA GLY A 205 -21.68 -2.24 -7.64
C GLY A 205 -21.30 -1.01 -6.81
N LEU A 206 -20.08 -0.99 -6.27
CA LEU A 206 -19.53 0.08 -5.43
C LEU A 206 -19.00 1.23 -6.29
N THR A 207 -19.23 2.48 -5.86
CA THR A 207 -18.58 3.65 -6.47
C THR A 207 -18.04 4.61 -5.41
N PHE A 208 -16.75 4.89 -5.49
CA PHE A 208 -16.12 6.03 -4.86
C PHE A 208 -15.79 7.06 -5.94
N TRP A 209 -16.31 8.26 -5.79
CA TRP A 209 -16.11 9.32 -6.77
C TRP A 209 -15.80 10.65 -6.10
N ARG A 210 -14.56 11.15 -6.24
CA ARG A 210 -14.09 12.36 -5.53
C ARG A 210 -14.28 12.20 -4.03
N VAL A 211 -13.73 11.11 -3.51
CA VAL A 211 -13.66 10.83 -2.08
C VAL A 211 -12.21 10.95 -1.66
N SER A 212 -11.95 11.71 -0.61
CA SER A 212 -10.64 11.75 0.02
C SER A 212 -10.62 10.95 1.32
N ALA A 213 -9.57 10.17 1.56
CA ALA A 213 -9.30 9.54 2.85
C ALA A 213 -7.91 9.99 3.33
N ILE A 214 -7.87 10.78 4.41
CA ILE A 214 -6.62 11.45 4.84
C ILE A 214 -6.37 11.32 6.34
N TRP A 215 -5.10 11.28 6.71
CA TRP A 215 -4.64 11.49 8.08
C TRP A 215 -3.78 12.76 8.15
N ASP A 216 -4.03 13.61 9.13
CA ASP A 216 -3.30 14.88 9.33
C ASP A 216 -1.80 14.66 9.62
N THR A 217 -1.46 13.47 10.14
CA THR A 217 -0.07 13.06 10.41
C THR A 217 0.30 11.99 9.42
N VAL A 218 1.32 12.24 8.59
CA VAL A 218 1.90 11.24 7.67
C VAL A 218 3.06 10.51 8.34
N ASP A 219 3.56 9.46 7.67
CA ASP A 219 4.78 8.73 8.06
C ASP A 219 4.74 8.11 9.46
N THR A 220 3.56 7.62 9.87
CA THR A 220 3.34 7.05 11.20
C THR A 220 2.56 5.74 11.15
N SER A 221 2.94 4.80 12.01
CA SER A 221 2.25 3.52 12.20
C SER A 221 0.96 3.61 13.02
N ASP A 222 0.60 4.81 13.50
CA ASP A 222 -0.56 5.03 14.38
C ASP A 222 -1.88 5.20 13.61
N ASN A 223 -1.82 5.45 12.30
CA ASN A 223 -2.98 5.70 11.46
C ASN A 223 -3.79 4.44 11.14
N GLY A 224 -4.91 4.61 10.43
CA GLY A 224 -5.63 3.52 9.80
C GLY A 224 -4.78 2.79 8.76
N ALA A 225 -5.05 1.50 8.57
CA ALA A 225 -4.31 0.69 7.61
C ALA A 225 -4.60 1.16 6.19
N TYR A 226 -5.88 1.32 5.85
CA TYR A 226 -6.28 1.58 4.47
C TYR A 226 -7.11 2.86 4.33
N GLY A 227 -6.83 3.68 3.32
CA GLY A 227 -7.64 4.85 2.97
C GLY A 227 -9.00 4.45 2.40
N LEU A 228 -9.02 3.97 1.16
CA LEU A 228 -10.21 3.37 0.53
C LEU A 228 -10.04 1.86 0.43
N TYR A 229 -10.97 1.11 1.00
CA TYR A 229 -10.82 -0.33 1.24
C TYR A 229 -12.04 -1.16 0.78
N PRO A 230 -12.23 -1.36 -0.53
CA PRO A 230 -13.05 -2.46 -1.03
C PRO A 230 -12.38 -3.83 -0.83
N VAL A 231 -13.11 -4.74 -0.19
CA VAL A 231 -12.71 -6.13 -0.03
C VAL A 231 -13.84 -7.08 -0.36
N LEU A 232 -13.53 -8.16 -1.08
CA LEU A 232 -14.53 -9.12 -1.56
C LEU A 232 -15.62 -8.46 -2.43
N CYS A 233 -15.27 -7.37 -3.11
CA CYS A 233 -16.20 -6.57 -3.88
C CYS A 233 -16.22 -6.97 -5.36
N LYS A 234 -17.28 -6.57 -6.06
CA LYS A 234 -17.42 -6.75 -7.51
C LYS A 234 -18.02 -5.53 -8.17
N ASP A 235 -17.64 -5.24 -9.41
CA ASP A 235 -18.16 -4.08 -10.16
C ASP A 235 -17.84 -2.77 -9.41
N VAL A 236 -16.54 -2.52 -9.22
CA VAL A 236 -16.01 -1.44 -8.39
C VAL A 236 -15.51 -0.30 -9.27
N LEU A 237 -15.92 0.93 -8.97
CA LEU A 237 -15.38 2.14 -9.58
C LEU A 237 -14.76 3.04 -8.51
N ILE A 238 -13.46 3.32 -8.62
CA ILE A 238 -12.76 4.31 -7.79
C ILE A 238 -12.22 5.35 -8.75
N ARG A 239 -12.86 6.53 -8.75
CA ARG A 239 -12.50 7.61 -9.68
C ARG A 239 -12.29 8.93 -8.97
N GLU A 240 -11.26 9.64 -9.42
CA GLU A 240 -10.95 10.99 -8.96
C GLU A 240 -10.77 11.10 -7.42
N CYS A 241 -10.40 10.00 -6.76
CA CYS A 241 -10.20 9.96 -5.32
C CYS A 241 -8.80 10.38 -4.92
N PHE A 242 -8.64 10.71 -3.63
CA PHE A 242 -7.36 11.08 -3.03
C PHE A 242 -7.12 10.27 -1.75
N ALA A 243 -5.92 9.73 -1.54
CA ALA A 243 -5.57 9.06 -0.28
C ALA A 243 -4.17 9.40 0.20
N GLU A 244 -4.05 9.76 1.48
CA GLU A 244 -2.79 10.18 2.10
C GLU A 244 -2.68 9.79 3.57
N GLY A 245 -1.50 9.30 3.96
CA GLY A 245 -1.14 9.00 5.34
C GLY A 245 -1.56 7.61 5.83
N ALA A 246 -2.04 6.72 4.97
CA ALA A 246 -2.37 5.36 5.37
C ALA A 246 -1.10 4.58 5.74
N LYS A 247 -1.17 3.81 6.84
CA LYS A 247 -0.01 3.01 7.29
C LYS A 247 0.18 1.68 6.57
N ASP A 248 -0.65 1.43 5.57
CA ASP A 248 -0.56 0.30 4.66
C ASP A 248 -0.78 0.83 3.25
N ALA A 249 -1.98 0.75 2.70
CA ALA A 249 -2.27 1.26 1.37
C ALA A 249 -3.20 2.50 1.37
N GLY A 250 -2.88 3.49 0.55
CA GLY A 250 -3.79 4.62 0.29
C GLY A 250 -5.12 4.11 -0.28
N ILE A 251 -5.05 3.29 -1.33
CA ILE A 251 -6.21 2.58 -1.89
C ILE A 251 -5.89 1.09 -1.97
N TYR A 252 -6.66 0.29 -1.25
CA TYR A 252 -6.57 -1.17 -1.22
C TYR A 252 -7.76 -1.79 -1.96
N LEU A 253 -7.50 -2.54 -3.02
CA LEU A 253 -8.48 -3.38 -3.69
C LEU A 253 -8.13 -4.85 -3.44
N GLY A 254 -8.80 -5.46 -2.47
CA GLY A 254 -8.53 -6.85 -2.11
C GLY A 254 -9.62 -7.80 -2.54
N GLN A 255 -9.24 -8.99 -2.99
CA GLN A 255 -10.13 -10.13 -3.13
C GLN A 255 -11.33 -9.82 -4.05
N SER A 256 -11.14 -8.93 -5.02
CA SER A 256 -12.22 -8.27 -5.74
C SER A 256 -12.18 -8.56 -7.24
N GLN A 257 -13.28 -8.25 -7.93
CA GLN A 257 -13.43 -8.55 -9.35
C GLN A 257 -14.00 -7.35 -10.13
N GLN A 258 -13.52 -7.16 -11.35
CA GLN A 258 -14.09 -6.19 -12.30
C GLN A 258 -14.06 -4.77 -11.72
N ALA A 259 -12.86 -4.23 -11.57
CA ALA A 259 -12.63 -2.92 -10.98
C ALA A 259 -11.99 -1.94 -11.97
N LEU A 260 -12.31 -0.66 -11.82
CA LEU A 260 -11.66 0.45 -12.52
C LEU A 260 -11.19 1.49 -11.50
N LEU A 261 -9.89 1.74 -11.48
CA LEU A 261 -9.21 2.75 -10.67
C LEU A 261 -8.65 3.82 -11.62
N ILE A 262 -9.27 5.00 -11.66
CA ILE A 262 -8.97 6.01 -12.67
C ILE A 262 -8.89 7.45 -12.14
N GLY A 263 -7.88 8.19 -12.57
CA GLY A 263 -7.77 9.61 -12.25
C GLY A 263 -7.56 9.91 -10.76
N ASN A 264 -7.09 8.93 -9.98
CA ASN A 264 -6.85 9.07 -8.56
C ASN A 264 -5.44 9.59 -8.28
N GLU A 265 -5.25 10.16 -7.09
CA GLU A 265 -3.95 10.57 -6.58
C GLU A 265 -3.70 9.89 -5.22
N VAL A 266 -2.55 9.26 -5.06
CA VAL A 266 -2.16 8.56 -3.83
C VAL A 266 -0.72 8.93 -3.45
N ARG A 267 -0.54 9.46 -2.24
CA ARG A 267 0.78 9.90 -1.75
C ARG A 267 0.93 9.81 -0.24
N GLY A 268 2.16 9.70 0.27
CA GLY A 268 2.41 9.66 1.71
C GLY A 268 1.88 8.39 2.41
N ASN A 269 1.73 7.29 1.67
CA ASN A 269 1.32 5.97 2.19
C ASN A 269 2.50 5.01 2.12
N ILE A 270 2.41 3.83 2.76
CA ILE A 270 3.40 2.77 2.48
C ILE A 270 3.21 2.28 1.04
N MET A 271 2.01 1.89 0.67
CA MET A 271 1.65 1.53 -0.70
C MET A 271 0.70 2.58 -1.25
N GLY A 272 0.99 3.15 -2.42
CA GLY A 272 0.01 4.00 -3.10
C GLY A 272 -1.25 3.20 -3.41
N PHE A 273 -1.06 2.12 -4.17
CA PHE A 273 -2.08 1.11 -4.44
C PHE A 273 -1.64 -0.28 -4.00
N GLU A 274 -2.56 -1.03 -3.41
CA GLU A 274 -2.44 -2.47 -3.27
C GLU A 274 -3.60 -3.17 -3.96
N ILE A 275 -3.29 -4.07 -4.89
CA ILE A 275 -4.24 -4.91 -5.61
C ILE A 275 -3.96 -6.34 -5.18
N GLU A 276 -4.56 -6.74 -4.06
CA GLU A 276 -4.41 -8.07 -3.49
C GLU A 276 -5.48 -9.01 -4.05
N ASN A 277 -5.08 -10.18 -4.56
CA ASN A 277 -5.98 -11.27 -4.90
C ASN A 277 -7.17 -10.81 -5.74
N SER A 278 -6.95 -9.99 -6.77
CA SER A 278 -8.04 -9.42 -7.55
C SER A 278 -7.93 -9.81 -9.02
N VAL A 279 -9.07 -9.88 -9.70
CA VAL A 279 -9.12 -10.26 -11.12
C VAL A 279 -9.88 -9.26 -11.97
N ASP A 280 -9.38 -9.04 -13.18
CA ASP A 280 -9.95 -8.08 -14.13
C ASP A 280 -10.00 -6.67 -13.52
N VAL A 281 -8.82 -6.04 -13.39
CA VAL A 281 -8.66 -4.70 -12.80
C VAL A 281 -8.02 -3.78 -13.84
N ASP A 282 -8.60 -2.61 -14.08
CA ASP A 282 -8.05 -1.58 -14.98
C ASP A 282 -7.63 -0.39 -14.12
N VAL A 283 -6.33 -0.05 -14.18
CA VAL A 283 -5.68 0.98 -13.36
C VAL A 283 -5.02 1.96 -14.30
N ARG A 284 -5.62 3.14 -14.46
CA ARG A 284 -5.13 4.09 -15.46
C ARG A 284 -5.25 5.54 -15.09
N GLU A 285 -4.39 6.36 -15.68
CA GLU A 285 -4.46 7.81 -15.57
C GLU A 285 -4.42 8.28 -14.11
N ASN A 286 -3.75 7.52 -13.23
CA ASN A 286 -3.53 7.89 -11.84
C ASN A 286 -2.17 8.56 -11.66
N HIS A 287 -2.05 9.36 -10.60
CA HIS A 287 -0.79 9.94 -10.12
C HIS A 287 -0.41 9.28 -8.80
N ILE A 288 0.71 8.56 -8.81
CA ILE A 288 1.13 7.69 -7.70
C ILE A 288 2.54 8.09 -7.31
N HIS A 289 2.66 8.84 -6.22
CA HIS A 289 3.91 9.49 -5.89
C HIS A 289 4.13 9.64 -4.39
N ASP A 290 5.40 9.78 -3.98
CA ASP A 290 5.80 10.02 -2.59
C ASP A 290 5.24 8.99 -1.59
N ASN A 291 5.02 7.75 -2.04
CA ASN A 291 4.74 6.60 -1.17
C ASN A 291 6.05 5.83 -0.90
N THR A 292 6.04 4.81 -0.05
CA THR A 292 7.18 3.88 0.08
C THR A 292 7.30 3.00 -1.16
N VAL A 293 6.17 2.51 -1.65
CA VAL A 293 6.00 1.74 -2.89
C VAL A 293 4.85 2.35 -3.67
N GLY A 294 5.01 2.48 -4.98
CA GLY A 294 3.95 3.02 -5.85
C GLY A 294 2.74 2.10 -5.90
N ILE A 295 2.92 0.90 -6.49
CA ILE A 295 1.85 -0.10 -6.63
C ILE A 295 2.37 -1.49 -6.30
N LEU A 296 1.60 -2.27 -5.55
CA LEU A 296 1.77 -3.72 -5.43
C LEU A 296 0.56 -4.47 -5.98
N ILE A 297 0.81 -5.43 -6.89
CA ILE A 297 -0.16 -6.40 -7.40
C ILE A 297 0.23 -7.76 -6.83
N THR A 298 -0.56 -8.30 -5.92
CA THR A 298 -0.16 -9.44 -5.08
C THR A 298 -1.14 -10.60 -5.18
N HIS A 299 -0.61 -11.81 -5.34
CA HIS A 299 -1.33 -13.04 -5.05
C HIS A 299 -0.83 -13.59 -3.73
N LEU A 300 -1.62 -13.54 -2.66
CA LEU A 300 -1.31 -14.18 -1.40
C LEU A 300 -2.21 -15.39 -1.17
N PRO A 301 -1.68 -16.49 -0.63
CA PRO A 301 -2.50 -17.65 -0.29
C PRO A 301 -3.37 -17.40 0.95
N ASP A 302 -4.19 -18.39 1.31
CA ASP A 302 -5.07 -18.37 2.49
C ASP A 302 -6.10 -17.22 2.51
N ARG A 303 -6.37 -16.63 1.34
CA ARG A 303 -7.45 -15.65 1.15
C ARG A 303 -8.73 -16.34 0.70
N PRO A 304 -9.92 -15.92 1.18
CA PRO A 304 -11.21 -16.43 0.71
C PRO A 304 -11.36 -16.40 -0.83
N PHE A 305 -10.90 -15.33 -1.46
CA PHE A 305 -10.74 -15.25 -2.90
C PHE A 305 -9.26 -15.42 -3.25
N ASN A 306 -8.91 -16.57 -3.83
CA ASN A 306 -7.51 -16.98 -4.03
C ASN A 306 -7.10 -16.99 -5.51
N GLN A 307 -7.29 -15.87 -6.20
CA GLN A 307 -6.83 -15.66 -7.57
C GLN A 307 -6.31 -14.22 -7.69
N SER A 308 -5.23 -14.00 -8.42
CA SER A 308 -4.78 -12.66 -8.79
C SER A 308 -4.30 -12.65 -10.24
N ALA A 309 -5.07 -12.04 -11.13
CA ALA A 309 -4.70 -12.02 -12.55
C ALA A 309 -5.39 -10.93 -13.35
N ARG A 310 -4.79 -10.56 -14.48
CA ARG A 310 -5.39 -9.63 -15.45
C ARG A 310 -5.63 -8.23 -14.86
N THR A 311 -4.65 -7.72 -14.15
CA THR A 311 -4.54 -6.28 -13.89
C THR A 311 -3.91 -5.61 -15.10
N LYS A 312 -4.60 -4.62 -15.66
CA LYS A 312 -4.14 -3.77 -16.76
C LYS A 312 -3.73 -2.41 -16.18
N LEU A 313 -2.44 -2.15 -16.07
CA LEU A 313 -1.86 -0.95 -15.50
C LEU A 313 -1.31 -0.06 -16.62
N HIS A 314 -1.95 1.07 -16.89
CA HIS A 314 -1.53 1.89 -18.04
C HIS A 314 -1.77 3.39 -17.94
N HIS A 315 -0.96 4.18 -18.64
CA HIS A 315 -1.10 5.64 -18.68
C HIS A 315 -1.06 6.30 -17.30
N ASN A 316 -0.38 5.69 -16.32
CA ASN A 316 -0.17 6.27 -15.00
C ASN A 316 1.14 7.05 -14.96
N LEU A 317 1.18 8.07 -14.11
CA LEU A 317 2.42 8.70 -13.66
C LEU A 317 2.80 8.11 -12.30
N ILE A 318 3.88 7.33 -12.28
CA ILE A 318 4.37 6.63 -11.09
C ILE A 318 5.77 7.16 -10.80
N GLU A 319 5.90 8.02 -9.80
CA GLU A 319 7.14 8.77 -9.59
C GLU A 319 7.53 8.95 -8.13
N SER A 320 8.84 8.99 -7.83
CA SER A 320 9.36 9.40 -6.52
C SER A 320 8.78 8.63 -5.33
N ASN A 321 8.45 7.34 -5.49
CA ASN A 321 7.94 6.54 -4.37
C ASN A 321 9.10 6.05 -3.49
N ASN A 322 9.73 7.00 -2.78
CA ASN A 322 10.96 6.81 -1.99
C ASN A 322 10.76 7.09 -0.49
N LEU A 323 9.52 7.12 -0.02
CA LEU A 323 9.23 7.40 1.38
C LEU A 323 9.78 6.28 2.27
N PRO A 324 10.57 6.56 3.33
CA PRO A 324 11.09 5.52 4.20
C PRO A 324 9.96 4.64 4.77
N ASN A 325 10.15 3.33 4.79
CA ASN A 325 9.11 2.41 5.26
C ASN A 325 8.91 2.54 6.78
N PHE A 326 7.68 2.85 7.21
CA PHE A 326 7.26 2.96 8.61
C PHE A 326 6.30 1.83 9.05
N GLY A 327 6.18 0.79 8.23
CA GLY A 327 5.40 -0.41 8.48
C GLY A 327 6.03 -1.31 9.53
N THR A 328 5.20 -1.89 10.39
CA THR A 328 5.66 -2.71 11.53
C THR A 328 5.23 -4.17 11.47
N GLN A 329 4.28 -4.50 10.59
CA GLN A 329 3.77 -5.86 10.43
C GLN A 329 4.57 -6.61 9.36
N VAL A 330 4.77 -7.91 9.55
CA VAL A 330 5.37 -8.79 8.52
C VAL A 330 4.54 -8.69 7.23
N GLY A 331 5.23 -8.70 6.08
CA GLY A 331 4.62 -8.43 4.77
C GLY A 331 4.63 -6.94 4.39
N ILE A 332 4.46 -6.04 5.37
CA ILE A 332 4.50 -4.59 5.16
C ILE A 332 5.89 -4.04 5.48
N SER A 333 6.49 -4.45 6.60
CA SER A 333 7.81 -3.96 7.04
C SER A 333 8.98 -4.38 6.15
N HIS A 334 8.74 -5.28 5.20
CA HIS A 334 9.74 -5.80 4.28
C HIS A 334 9.62 -5.23 2.86
N VAL A 335 8.58 -4.43 2.55
CA VAL A 335 8.51 -3.82 1.22
C VAL A 335 9.58 -2.74 1.10
N PRO A 336 10.45 -2.77 0.08
CA PRO A 336 11.54 -1.81 -0.02
C PRO A 336 11.00 -0.43 -0.39
N SER A 337 11.52 0.60 0.27
CA SER A 337 11.31 1.98 -0.19
C SER A 337 11.95 2.18 -1.56
N GLY A 338 11.31 2.92 -2.44
CA GLY A 338 11.84 3.18 -3.78
C GLY A 338 11.40 2.17 -4.83
N LEU A 339 10.36 1.38 -4.61
CA LEU A 339 9.81 0.48 -5.64
C LEU A 339 8.64 1.16 -6.38
N GLY A 340 8.75 1.30 -7.70
CA GLY A 340 7.69 1.85 -8.54
C GLY A 340 6.50 0.91 -8.66
N VAL A 341 6.71 -0.25 -9.29
CA VAL A 341 5.68 -1.29 -9.51
C VAL A 341 6.20 -2.65 -9.04
N GLY A 342 5.43 -3.33 -8.19
CA GLY A 342 5.70 -4.72 -7.80
C GLY A 342 4.59 -5.66 -8.24
N ILE A 343 4.95 -6.73 -8.94
CA ILE A 343 4.08 -7.86 -9.24
C ILE A 343 4.60 -9.06 -8.45
N VAL A 344 3.79 -9.58 -7.53
CA VAL A 344 4.18 -10.69 -6.66
C VAL A 344 3.20 -11.84 -6.82
N GLY A 345 3.68 -12.92 -7.45
CA GLY A 345 2.90 -14.15 -7.66
C GLY A 345 1.63 -14.00 -8.49
N SER A 346 1.39 -12.85 -9.13
CA SER A 346 0.19 -12.58 -9.92
C SER A 346 0.44 -12.78 -11.42
N ASP A 347 -0.59 -13.24 -12.12
CA ASP A 347 -0.46 -13.73 -13.49
C ASP A 347 -1.18 -12.87 -14.52
N ALA A 348 -0.74 -12.98 -15.77
CA ALA A 348 -1.43 -12.42 -16.93
C ALA A 348 -1.77 -10.92 -16.79
N ASN A 349 -0.93 -10.16 -16.07
CA ASN A 349 -1.06 -8.72 -15.96
C ASN A 349 -0.46 -8.03 -17.19
N GLU A 350 -0.93 -6.84 -17.51
CA GLU A 350 -0.41 -6.01 -18.60
C GLU A 350 0.01 -4.66 -18.03
N VAL A 351 1.27 -4.27 -18.21
CA VAL A 351 1.83 -3.01 -17.74
C VAL A 351 2.34 -2.23 -18.94
N HIS A 352 1.66 -1.15 -19.32
CA HIS A 352 2.00 -0.45 -20.56
C HIS A 352 1.71 1.05 -20.58
N ASP A 353 2.43 1.80 -21.42
CA ASP A 353 2.23 3.26 -21.58
C ASP A 353 2.29 4.05 -20.26
N ASN A 354 2.97 3.55 -19.22
CA ASN A 354 3.18 4.30 -17.97
C ASN A 354 4.46 5.14 -18.06
N ILE A 355 4.50 6.23 -17.29
CA ILE A 355 5.74 6.93 -16.97
C ILE A 355 6.16 6.47 -15.57
N VAL A 356 7.29 5.77 -15.48
CA VAL A 356 7.83 5.23 -14.23
C VAL A 356 9.21 5.82 -13.99
N ARG A 357 9.31 6.74 -13.03
CA ARG A 357 10.54 7.50 -12.82
C ARG A 357 10.94 7.76 -11.38
N ASP A 358 12.22 8.04 -11.18
CA ASP A 358 12.77 8.58 -9.94
C ASP A 358 12.55 7.66 -8.72
N HIS A 359 12.48 6.34 -8.94
CA HIS A 359 12.38 5.34 -7.87
C HIS A 359 13.77 4.87 -7.43
N GLY A 360 14.11 5.06 -6.16
CA GLY A 360 15.44 4.78 -5.62
C GLY A 360 15.85 3.31 -5.70
N PHE A 361 14.90 2.38 -5.53
CA PHE A 361 15.17 0.94 -5.52
C PHE A 361 15.02 0.28 -6.90
N SER A 362 13.84 0.32 -7.51
CA SER A 362 13.62 -0.26 -8.84
C SER A 362 12.33 0.28 -9.46
N GLY A 363 12.29 0.35 -10.79
CA GLY A 363 11.08 0.76 -11.52
C GLY A 363 10.02 -0.33 -11.52
N LEU A 364 10.43 -1.58 -11.75
CA LEU A 364 9.56 -2.74 -11.80
C LEU A 364 10.24 -3.97 -11.17
N ALA A 365 9.52 -4.65 -10.27
CA ALA A 365 9.89 -5.96 -9.75
C ALA A 365 8.80 -7.00 -10.04
N ILE A 366 9.13 -8.10 -10.70
CA ILE A 366 8.26 -9.27 -10.84
C ILE A 366 8.87 -10.43 -10.04
N LEU A 367 8.27 -10.77 -8.89
CA LEU A 367 8.84 -11.72 -7.93
C LEU A 367 7.87 -12.84 -7.60
N MET A 368 8.41 -14.01 -7.24
CA MET A 368 7.59 -15.05 -6.64
C MET A 368 7.00 -14.62 -5.30
N GLY A 369 5.88 -15.24 -4.92
CA GLY A 369 5.37 -15.19 -3.57
C GLY A 369 6.31 -15.89 -2.58
N SER A 370 6.89 -15.12 -1.66
CA SER A 370 7.89 -15.62 -0.71
C SER A 370 7.38 -15.59 0.73
N THR A 371 7.49 -16.72 1.42
CA THR A 371 7.24 -16.80 2.87
C THR A 371 8.24 -16.00 3.71
N THR A 372 9.40 -15.63 3.12
CA THR A 372 10.38 -14.78 3.80
C THR A 372 9.90 -13.32 3.83
N ILE A 373 9.22 -12.88 2.77
CA ILE A 373 8.70 -11.51 2.67
C ILE A 373 7.38 -11.40 3.44
N PHE A 374 6.44 -12.32 3.17
CA PHE A 374 5.04 -12.25 3.64
C PHE A 374 4.74 -13.12 4.87
N GLY A 375 5.73 -13.84 5.39
CA GLY A 375 5.55 -14.77 6.50
C GLY A 375 5.04 -16.15 6.07
N PRO A 376 4.87 -17.08 7.03
CA PRO A 376 4.47 -18.44 6.72
C PRO A 376 3.03 -18.51 6.18
N PHE A 377 2.81 -19.38 5.20
CA PHE A 377 1.49 -19.73 4.67
C PHE A 377 0.98 -21.02 5.31
N ASN A 378 -0.34 -21.19 5.40
CA ASN A 378 -0.98 -22.38 5.98
C ASN A 378 -1.30 -23.45 4.91
N THR A 379 -1.23 -23.09 3.64
CA THR A 379 -1.47 -23.99 2.52
C THR A 379 -0.19 -24.40 1.82
N ASP A 380 -0.12 -25.67 1.44
CA ASP A 380 0.94 -26.23 0.59
C ASP A 380 0.61 -26.09 -0.91
N GLU A 381 -0.60 -25.63 -1.26
CA GLU A 381 -1.10 -25.52 -2.65
C GLU A 381 -0.84 -24.14 -3.29
N TYR A 382 -0.05 -23.28 -2.64
CA TYR A 382 0.28 -21.97 -3.19
C TYR A 382 1.35 -22.10 -4.28
N GLU A 383 1.01 -21.70 -5.51
CA GLU A 383 2.01 -21.67 -6.57
C GLU A 383 2.94 -20.48 -6.41
N GLY A 384 2.41 -19.25 -6.38
CA GLY A 384 3.18 -18.03 -6.21
C GLY A 384 4.18 -17.72 -7.32
N TRP A 385 4.13 -18.39 -8.48
CA TRP A 385 5.05 -18.12 -9.60
C TRP A 385 4.36 -17.20 -10.62
N PRO A 386 4.76 -15.92 -10.73
CA PRO A 386 4.12 -15.01 -11.68
C PRO A 386 4.43 -15.43 -13.12
N HIS A 387 3.39 -15.59 -13.94
CA HIS A 387 3.54 -15.98 -15.33
C HIS A 387 2.59 -15.22 -16.27
N ASP A 388 2.84 -15.31 -17.58
CA ASP A 388 2.06 -14.64 -18.64
C ASP A 388 1.93 -13.10 -18.50
N ASN A 389 2.73 -12.46 -17.65
CA ASN A 389 2.72 -11.00 -17.52
C ASN A 389 3.34 -10.35 -18.77
N TYR A 390 2.80 -9.21 -19.18
CA TYR A 390 3.24 -8.50 -20.37
C TYR A 390 3.57 -7.05 -20.07
N VAL A 391 4.82 -6.65 -20.32
CA VAL A 391 5.34 -5.31 -20.02
C VAL A 391 5.83 -4.70 -21.33
N HIS A 392 5.24 -3.59 -21.76
CA HIS A 392 5.60 -2.96 -23.03
C HIS A 392 5.30 -1.47 -23.08
N ASP A 393 6.00 -0.74 -23.93
CA ASP A 393 5.73 0.68 -24.22
C ASP A 393 5.75 1.61 -22.99
N ASN A 394 6.44 1.25 -21.91
CA ASN A 394 6.60 2.14 -20.76
C ASN A 394 7.78 3.10 -20.96
N THR A 395 7.72 4.25 -20.29
CA THR A 395 8.82 5.21 -20.20
C THR A 395 9.49 5.09 -18.83
N TRP A 396 10.75 4.69 -18.82
CA TRP A 396 11.55 4.51 -17.61
C TRP A 396 12.61 5.61 -17.50
N VAL A 397 12.70 6.28 -16.35
CA VAL A 397 13.68 7.36 -16.13
C VAL A 397 14.26 7.23 -14.73
N ASP A 398 15.58 7.18 -14.60
CA ASP A 398 16.34 7.32 -13.35
C ASP A 398 15.93 6.40 -12.16
N ASN A 399 15.45 5.20 -12.45
CA ASN A 399 15.12 4.19 -11.44
C ASN A 399 16.34 3.37 -10.99
N GLY A 400 16.34 2.91 -9.73
CA GLY A 400 17.41 2.10 -9.14
C GLY A 400 18.70 2.84 -8.87
N THR A 401 18.67 4.17 -8.86
CA THR A 401 19.86 5.02 -8.84
C THR A 401 20.30 5.46 -7.45
N ASP A 402 19.37 5.49 -6.48
CA ASP A 402 19.60 5.98 -5.11
C ASP A 402 18.66 5.26 -4.11
N PRO A 403 18.90 3.98 -3.79
CA PRO A 403 18.03 3.24 -2.88
C PRO A 403 18.08 3.86 -1.48
N PRO A 404 16.91 4.13 -0.86
CA PRO A 404 16.88 4.67 0.50
C PRO A 404 17.61 3.76 1.51
N ASP A 405 18.33 4.36 2.47
CA ASP A 405 19.14 3.64 3.47
C ASP A 405 18.32 3.09 4.66
N ASP A 406 17.00 2.98 4.49
CA ASP A 406 16.08 2.51 5.52
C ASP A 406 16.15 0.99 5.71
N ALA A 407 15.67 0.52 6.87
CA ALA A 407 15.80 -0.87 7.26
C ALA A 407 15.14 -1.86 6.28
N SER A 408 14.02 -1.48 5.66
CA SER A 408 13.27 -2.36 4.74
C SER A 408 14.01 -2.55 3.43
N THR A 409 14.53 -1.45 2.87
CA THR A 409 15.30 -1.42 1.63
C THR A 409 16.61 -2.19 1.80
N MET A 410 17.36 -1.92 2.87
CA MET A 410 18.60 -2.64 3.16
C MET A 410 18.37 -4.13 3.41
N TRP A 411 17.26 -4.49 4.08
CA TRP A 411 16.88 -5.88 4.28
C TRP A 411 16.59 -6.57 2.95
N MET A 412 15.80 -5.94 2.06
CA MET A 412 15.44 -6.49 0.76
C MET A 412 16.67 -6.64 -0.13
N MET A 413 17.55 -5.64 -0.17
CA MET A 413 18.80 -5.72 -0.92
C MET A 413 19.67 -6.89 -0.44
N ASN A 414 19.83 -7.06 0.88
CA ASN A 414 20.60 -8.18 1.42
C ASN A 414 19.92 -9.54 1.19
N TYR A 415 18.59 -9.61 1.29
CA TYR A 415 17.83 -10.83 1.04
C TYR A 415 17.96 -11.29 -0.41
N LEU A 416 17.84 -10.36 -1.35
CA LEU A 416 17.98 -10.64 -2.77
C LEU A 416 19.45 -10.77 -3.20
N GLY A 417 20.40 -10.19 -2.46
CA GLY A 417 21.82 -10.14 -2.81
C GLY A 417 22.20 -8.98 -3.74
N LEU A 418 21.36 -7.93 -3.79
CA LEU A 418 21.51 -6.80 -4.71
C LEU A 418 22.69 -5.89 -4.32
N GLN A 419 23.29 -5.27 -5.31
CA GLN A 419 24.38 -4.30 -5.16
C GLN A 419 24.09 -3.06 -6.02
N GLU A 420 24.43 -1.88 -5.51
CA GLU A 420 24.23 -0.63 -6.25
C GLU A 420 25.19 -0.45 -7.44
N PRO A 421 24.78 0.26 -8.50
CA PRO A 421 23.41 0.75 -8.74
C PRO A 421 22.45 -0.41 -9.00
N LEU A 422 21.20 -0.24 -8.59
CA LEU A 422 20.16 -1.25 -8.78
C LEU A 422 19.60 -1.19 -10.21
N ALA A 423 18.97 -2.28 -10.63
CA ALA A 423 18.36 -2.36 -11.95
C ALA A 423 16.96 -1.76 -11.95
N THR A 424 16.61 -1.05 -13.04
CA THR A 424 15.22 -0.62 -13.31
C THR A 424 14.26 -1.80 -13.34
N LEU A 425 14.71 -2.95 -13.84
CA LEU A 425 13.94 -4.18 -13.94
C LEU A 425 14.55 -5.30 -13.09
N LEU A 426 13.80 -5.71 -12.07
CA LEU A 426 14.03 -6.90 -11.27
C LEU A 426 13.02 -7.98 -11.66
N VAL A 427 13.51 -9.16 -11.99
CA VAL A 427 12.64 -10.32 -12.24
C VAL A 427 13.12 -11.48 -11.41
N ASP A 428 12.20 -12.40 -11.14
CA ASP A 428 12.52 -13.73 -10.68
C ASP A 428 12.14 -14.69 -11.79
N SER A 429 13.13 -15.24 -12.50
CA SER A 429 12.86 -16.09 -13.68
C SER A 429 12.31 -17.47 -13.31
N CYS A 430 11.93 -17.65 -12.06
CA CYS A 430 11.46 -18.91 -11.58
C CYS A 430 10.08 -19.26 -12.16
N ALA A 431 9.91 -20.53 -12.49
CA ALA A 431 8.69 -21.06 -13.06
C ALA A 431 8.32 -22.37 -12.38
N GLN A 432 7.03 -22.71 -12.40
CA GLN A 432 6.58 -24.02 -11.97
C GLN A 432 7.29 -25.15 -12.75
N PRO A 433 7.63 -26.27 -12.08
CA PRO A 433 7.92 -27.51 -12.78
C PRO A 433 6.76 -27.85 -13.74
N ASP A 434 7.07 -28.13 -15.00
CA ASP A 434 6.09 -28.42 -16.06
C ASP A 434 5.15 -27.25 -16.47
N ALA A 435 5.52 -25.99 -16.20
CA ALA A 435 4.76 -24.78 -16.59
C ALA A 435 4.24 -24.83 -18.05
N ALA A 436 5.09 -25.23 -18.99
CA ALA A 436 4.72 -25.36 -20.41
C ALA A 436 3.62 -26.42 -20.66
N ALA A 437 3.59 -27.51 -19.86
CA ALA A 437 2.55 -28.53 -19.96
C ALA A 437 1.22 -28.08 -19.29
N ALA A 438 1.30 -27.19 -18.30
CA ALA A 438 0.16 -26.51 -17.69
C ALA A 438 -0.40 -25.37 -18.59
N GLY A 439 0.31 -25.00 -19.65
CA GLY A 439 -0.07 -23.92 -20.56
C GLY A 439 0.29 -22.52 -20.05
N GLN A 440 1.17 -22.43 -19.04
CA GLN A 440 1.71 -21.18 -18.51
C GLN A 440 2.82 -20.67 -19.43
N GLY A 441 2.73 -19.42 -19.87
CA GLY A 441 3.75 -18.74 -20.66
C GLY A 441 4.76 -17.98 -19.79
N PRO A 442 5.84 -17.45 -20.40
CA PRO A 442 6.80 -16.62 -19.69
C PRO A 442 6.23 -15.24 -19.36
N ASN A 443 6.93 -14.49 -18.49
CA ASN A 443 6.78 -13.05 -18.42
C ASN A 443 7.49 -12.43 -19.64
N CYS A 444 6.76 -11.59 -20.39
CA CYS A 444 7.19 -11.02 -21.67
C CYS A 444 7.45 -9.53 -21.58
N PHE A 445 8.53 -9.07 -22.24
CA PHE A 445 8.98 -7.67 -22.19
C PHE A 445 9.26 -7.10 -23.59
N GLU A 446 8.56 -6.04 -23.97
CA GLU A 446 8.81 -5.23 -25.18
C GLU A 446 9.16 -3.78 -24.79
N GLU A 447 10.30 -3.63 -24.12
CA GLU A 447 10.77 -2.35 -23.56
C GLU A 447 12.08 -1.89 -24.23
N PRO A 448 12.05 -1.23 -25.41
CA PRO A 448 13.26 -0.88 -26.15
C PRO A 448 14.14 0.17 -25.44
N SER A 449 13.60 0.85 -24.42
CA SER A 449 14.29 1.80 -23.57
C SER A 449 15.11 1.13 -22.45
N LEU A 450 14.89 -0.16 -22.18
CA LEU A 450 15.62 -0.95 -21.20
C LEU A 450 16.60 -1.92 -21.90
N SER A 451 17.85 -1.99 -21.41
CA SER A 451 18.89 -2.87 -21.95
C SER A 451 19.02 -4.18 -21.21
N ASP A 452 18.89 -4.13 -19.89
CA ASP A 452 19.29 -5.19 -18.97
C ASP A 452 18.26 -5.36 -17.84
N TYR A 453 18.37 -6.50 -17.19
CA TYR A 453 17.59 -6.85 -16.02
C TYR A 453 18.48 -7.59 -15.01
N VAL A 454 18.05 -7.60 -13.75
CA VAL A 454 18.62 -8.48 -12.73
C VAL A 454 17.62 -9.56 -12.39
N ASP A 455 18.09 -10.80 -12.47
CA ASP A 455 17.38 -11.99 -12.03
C ASP A 455 17.70 -12.28 -10.57
N ALA A 456 16.68 -12.26 -9.72
CA ALA A 456 16.79 -12.51 -8.29
C ALA A 456 17.10 -13.98 -7.96
N GLN A 457 16.80 -14.92 -8.86
CA GLN A 457 17.09 -16.36 -8.69
C GLN A 457 16.60 -16.94 -7.36
N LEU A 458 15.39 -16.59 -6.92
CA LEU A 458 14.88 -16.91 -5.57
C LEU A 458 14.61 -18.42 -5.36
N CYS A 459 14.35 -19.18 -6.43
CA CYS A 459 14.28 -20.66 -6.43
C CYS A 459 15.60 -21.34 -6.80
N GLY A 460 16.60 -20.57 -7.23
CA GLY A 460 17.80 -21.06 -7.89
C GLY A 460 18.98 -21.26 -6.95
N SER A 461 20.19 -20.95 -7.43
CA SER A 461 21.41 -20.97 -6.63
C SER A 461 21.44 -19.87 -5.55
N GLY A 462 20.51 -18.91 -5.61
CA GLY A 462 20.55 -17.66 -4.84
C GLY A 462 21.66 -16.71 -5.30
N GLU A 463 22.34 -17.01 -6.42
CA GLU A 463 23.31 -16.12 -7.05
C GLU A 463 22.61 -15.36 -8.17
N GLN A 464 22.60 -14.04 -8.08
CA GLN A 464 21.98 -13.18 -9.07
C GLN A 464 22.63 -13.29 -10.43
N VAL A 465 21.81 -13.11 -11.47
CA VAL A 465 22.29 -13.09 -12.85
C VAL A 465 21.79 -11.82 -13.52
N THR A 466 22.72 -11.00 -14.01
CA THR A 466 22.37 -9.92 -14.95
C THR A 466 22.16 -10.54 -16.33
N GLY A 467 21.06 -10.18 -16.98
CA GLY A 467 20.75 -10.61 -18.34
C GLY A 467 20.47 -9.45 -19.27
N GLU A 468 20.67 -9.69 -20.56
CA GLU A 468 20.23 -8.78 -21.62
C GLU A 468 18.72 -8.95 -21.80
N LEU A 469 17.96 -7.85 -21.86
CA LEU A 469 16.50 -7.90 -21.95
C LEU A 469 15.99 -8.71 -23.15
N SER A 470 16.77 -8.76 -24.23
CA SER A 470 16.47 -9.59 -25.43
C SER A 470 16.23 -11.08 -25.13
N ALA A 471 16.68 -11.58 -23.97
CA ALA A 471 16.40 -12.94 -23.51
C ALA A 471 14.97 -13.15 -23.01
N LEU A 472 14.30 -12.07 -22.58
CA LEU A 472 12.92 -12.06 -22.08
C LEU A 472 11.92 -11.43 -23.07
N THR A 473 12.42 -10.98 -24.22
CA THR A 473 11.56 -10.37 -25.25
C THR A 473 10.67 -11.41 -25.93
N CYS A 474 9.37 -11.24 -25.76
CA CYS A 474 8.32 -12.01 -26.42
C CYS A 474 7.02 -11.20 -26.50
N GLU A 475 6.12 -11.62 -27.39
CA GLU A 475 4.78 -11.06 -27.51
C GLU A 475 3.90 -11.68 -26.41
N GLY A 476 3.34 -10.83 -25.54
CA GLY A 476 2.38 -11.23 -24.50
C GLY A 476 0.92 -11.05 -24.93
N THR A 477 0.00 -11.14 -23.96
CA THR A 477 -1.43 -10.95 -24.21
C THR A 477 -1.87 -9.55 -23.78
N ALA A 478 -2.26 -8.72 -24.74
CA ALA A 478 -2.93 -7.45 -24.44
C ALA A 478 -4.32 -7.69 -23.85
N LEU A 479 -4.60 -7.06 -22.72
CA LEU A 479 -5.87 -7.18 -21.99
C LEU A 479 -6.92 -6.21 -22.55
N PRO A 480 -8.20 -6.63 -22.59
CA PRO A 480 -9.28 -5.71 -22.89
C PRO A 480 -9.45 -4.69 -21.76
N ALA A 481 -9.94 -3.49 -22.08
CA ALA A 481 -10.34 -2.52 -21.06
C ALA A 481 -11.40 -3.10 -20.12
N VAL A 482 -11.23 -2.91 -18.82
CA VAL A 482 -12.23 -3.29 -17.82
C VAL A 482 -13.07 -2.07 -17.51
N VAL A 483 -14.32 -2.09 -17.98
CA VAL A 483 -15.27 -1.00 -17.70
C VAL A 483 -16.42 -1.59 -16.89
N PRO A 484 -16.42 -1.41 -15.55
CA PRO A 484 -17.51 -1.80 -14.65
C PRO A 484 -18.87 -1.34 -15.20
N ALA A 485 -19.93 -2.10 -14.94
CA ALA A 485 -21.27 -1.71 -15.35
C ALA A 485 -21.67 -0.34 -14.76
N ARG A 486 -21.21 -0.05 -13.54
CA ARG A 486 -21.34 1.27 -12.90
C ARG A 486 -20.68 2.40 -13.68
N ALA A 487 -19.48 2.16 -14.23
CA ALA A 487 -18.77 3.11 -15.07
C ALA A 487 -19.50 3.38 -16.39
N ARG A 488 -20.34 2.45 -16.89
CA ARG A 488 -21.16 2.66 -18.10
C ARG A 488 -22.48 3.39 -17.83
N ALA A 489 -23.02 3.25 -16.62
CA ALA A 489 -24.31 3.83 -16.23
C ALA A 489 -24.22 5.27 -15.70
N GLY A 490 -23.00 5.81 -15.57
CA GLY A 490 -22.77 7.16 -15.07
C GLY A 490 -23.01 7.30 -13.56
N ALA A 491 -22.64 6.29 -12.75
CA ALA A 491 -22.64 6.34 -11.28
C ALA A 491 -23.91 6.95 -10.65
N ARG A 492 -25.06 6.28 -10.83
CA ARG A 492 -26.32 6.59 -10.14
C ARG A 492 -26.62 5.62 -9.01
#